data_AF-A0A975FY54-F1
#
_entry.id   AF-A0A975FY54-F1
#
_cell.length_a   1.000
_cell.length_b   1.000
_cell.length_c   1.000
_cell.angle_alpha   90.00
_cell.angle_beta   90.00
_cell.angle_gamma   90.00
#
_symmetry.space_group_name_H-M   'P 1'
#
loop_
_entity.id
_entity.type
_entity.pdbx_description
1 polymer ?
#
loop_
_entity_poly.entity_id
_entity_poly.type
_entity_poly.pdbx_seq_one_letter_code
_entity_poly.pdbx_strand_id
1 'polypeptide(L)'
;MRARLLSLAAAIGLAAACCQAPAQAAPSEGNVLAWINWARAHPAEYADMLREYRSWFQGRVVHAPGDETGVATVEGVAAVDEAIAYVERQRPLPPLEQNDRLTRAAEAYAGATGPSGRVGHVGPHGETLMQRIRAVGVLPSSAGEVIAYGPDTSEAVVRQLIIDDGVPSRGHRMEIFDPGYRVAGVGCGRHRVYRTMCVVDFAGALAER
;
A
#
# COMPACT_ATOMS: atom_id res chain seq x y z
N MET A 1 -43.17 -47.34 28.47
CA MET A 1 -42.03 -46.40 28.52
C MET A 1 -41.57 -46.13 27.09
N ARG A 2 -41.87 -44.95 26.52
CA ARG A 2 -41.38 -44.53 25.20
C ARG A 2 -40.45 -43.34 25.41
N ALA A 3 -39.15 -43.54 25.26
CA ALA A 3 -38.15 -42.50 25.36
C ALA A 3 -38.22 -41.58 24.13
N ARG A 4 -38.43 -40.29 24.35
CA ARG A 4 -38.33 -39.25 23.32
C ARG A 4 -36.86 -38.89 23.15
N LEU A 5 -36.29 -39.18 21.98
CA LEU A 5 -35.00 -38.66 21.56
C LEU A 5 -35.19 -37.21 21.11
N LEU A 6 -34.69 -36.26 21.92
CA LEU A 6 -34.53 -34.87 21.55
C LEU A 6 -33.24 -34.74 20.74
N SER A 7 -33.36 -34.55 19.43
CA SER A 7 -32.24 -34.20 18.57
C SER A 7 -31.87 -32.73 18.81
N LEU A 8 -30.76 -32.48 19.50
CA LEU A 8 -30.11 -31.17 19.51
C LEU A 8 -29.50 -30.92 18.12
N ALA A 9 -30.12 -30.05 17.34
CA ALA A 9 -29.47 -29.45 16.18
C ALA A 9 -28.49 -28.38 16.68
N ALA A 10 -27.19 -28.66 16.62
CA ALA A 10 -26.16 -27.65 16.86
C ALA A 10 -26.14 -26.69 15.66
N ALA A 11 -26.60 -25.46 15.86
CA ALA A 11 -26.41 -24.38 14.90
C ALA A 11 -24.92 -24.01 14.88
N ILE A 12 -24.19 -24.51 13.88
CA ILE A 12 -22.84 -24.03 13.56
C ILE A 12 -23.03 -22.67 12.90
N GLY A 13 -22.94 -21.60 13.70
CA GLY A 13 -22.80 -20.26 13.16
C GLY A 13 -21.46 -20.16 12.42
N LEU A 14 -21.50 -19.98 11.10
CA LEU A 14 -20.34 -19.46 10.38
C LEU A 14 -20.06 -18.07 10.94
N ALA A 15 -19.06 -17.95 11.81
CA ALA A 15 -18.47 -16.66 12.10
C ALA A 15 -17.91 -16.14 10.78
N ALA A 16 -18.56 -15.13 10.20
CA ALA A 16 -17.93 -14.31 9.18
C ALA A 16 -16.62 -13.79 9.82
N ALA A 17 -15.48 -14.24 9.31
CA ALA A 17 -14.20 -13.67 9.69
C ALA A 17 -14.28 -12.19 9.31
N CYS A 18 -14.50 -11.31 10.30
CA CYS A 18 -14.35 -9.89 10.10
C CYS A 18 -12.93 -9.67 9.60
N CYS A 19 -12.79 -9.24 8.34
CA CYS A 19 -11.53 -8.84 7.75
C CYS A 19 -11.06 -7.56 8.44
N GLN A 20 -10.43 -7.70 9.59
CA GLN A 20 -9.88 -6.57 10.32
C GLN A 20 -8.73 -5.98 9.51
N ALA A 21 -8.72 -4.64 9.41
CA ALA A 21 -7.62 -3.93 8.80
C ALA A 21 -6.31 -4.17 9.60
N PRO A 22 -5.14 -4.12 8.94
CA PRO A 22 -3.86 -4.25 9.64
C PRO A 22 -3.66 -3.13 10.67
N ALA A 23 -2.70 -3.30 11.59
CA ALA A 23 -2.42 -2.28 12.59
C ALA A 23 -1.92 -0.96 11.96
N GLN A 24 -2.33 0.18 12.51
CA GLN A 24 -1.68 1.47 12.22
C GLN A 24 -0.39 1.59 13.05
N ALA A 25 0.66 0.89 12.61
CA ALA A 25 1.99 0.94 13.20
C ALA A 25 2.95 1.76 12.32
N ALA A 26 4.11 2.12 12.88
CA ALA A 26 5.21 2.73 12.12
C ALA A 26 5.53 1.92 10.84
N PRO A 27 6.05 2.56 9.77
CA PRO A 27 6.25 1.89 8.50
C PRO A 27 7.28 0.77 8.66
N SER A 28 6.87 -0.43 8.26
CA SER A 28 7.73 -1.60 8.14
C SER A 28 7.34 -2.38 6.89
N GLU A 29 8.27 -3.21 6.40
CA GLU A 29 8.13 -3.95 5.16
C GLU A 29 6.86 -4.81 5.17
N GLY A 30 6.70 -5.62 6.23
CA GLY A 30 5.56 -6.51 6.39
C GLY A 30 4.23 -5.77 6.56
N ASN A 31 4.21 -4.63 7.27
CA ASN A 31 2.97 -3.90 7.52
C ASN A 31 2.50 -3.11 6.29
N VAL A 32 3.42 -2.51 5.53
CA VAL A 32 3.08 -1.81 4.28
C VAL A 32 2.54 -2.81 3.26
N LEU A 33 3.19 -3.96 3.08
CA LEU A 33 2.68 -5.00 2.19
C LEU A 33 1.31 -5.54 2.66
N ALA A 34 1.11 -5.72 3.97
CA ALA A 34 -0.19 -6.11 4.52
C ALA A 34 -1.28 -5.08 4.20
N TRP A 35 -0.99 -3.77 4.31
CA TRP A 35 -1.94 -2.71 3.94
C TRP A 35 -2.24 -2.66 2.44
N ILE A 36 -1.23 -2.88 1.58
CA ILE A 36 -1.42 -3.01 0.13
C ILE A 36 -2.35 -4.19 -0.17
N ASN A 37 -2.06 -5.35 0.41
CA ASN A 37 -2.86 -6.56 0.21
C ASN A 37 -4.28 -6.40 0.77
N TRP A 38 -4.45 -5.71 1.89
CA TRP A 38 -5.77 -5.42 2.44
C TRP A 38 -6.55 -4.51 1.49
N ALA A 39 -5.96 -3.41 1.00
CA ALA A 39 -6.62 -2.53 0.02
C ALA A 39 -7.01 -3.28 -1.27
N ARG A 40 -6.15 -4.18 -1.75
CA ARG A 40 -6.39 -5.03 -2.94
C ARG A 40 -7.53 -6.04 -2.73
N ALA A 41 -7.60 -6.65 -1.55
CA ALA A 41 -8.62 -7.66 -1.23
C ALA A 41 -9.96 -7.03 -0.82
N HIS A 42 -9.93 -5.81 -0.27
CA HIS A 42 -11.06 -5.15 0.37
C HIS A 42 -11.34 -3.75 -0.20
N PRO A 43 -11.54 -3.59 -1.52
CA PRO A 43 -11.67 -2.26 -2.13
C PRO A 43 -12.87 -1.47 -1.59
N ALA A 44 -14.01 -2.11 -1.35
CA ALA A 44 -15.19 -1.43 -0.81
C ALA A 44 -14.92 -0.88 0.61
N GLU A 45 -14.34 -1.69 1.49
CA GLU A 45 -13.99 -1.26 2.85
C GLU A 45 -12.86 -0.22 2.85
N TYR A 46 -11.90 -0.31 1.93
CA TYR A 46 -10.87 0.72 1.78
C TYR A 46 -11.47 2.06 1.30
N ALA A 47 -12.47 2.03 0.42
CA ALA A 47 -13.19 3.23 0.02
C ALA A 47 -13.94 3.88 1.20
N ASP A 48 -14.52 3.08 2.12
CA ASP A 48 -15.11 3.61 3.36
C ASP A 48 -14.08 4.35 4.22
N MET A 49 -12.88 3.78 4.38
CA MET A 49 -11.78 4.48 5.08
C MET A 49 -11.39 5.79 4.40
N LEU A 50 -11.38 5.84 3.07
CA LEU A 50 -11.11 7.07 2.33
C LEU A 50 -12.24 8.10 2.51
N ARG A 51 -13.50 7.68 2.62
CA ARG A 51 -14.62 8.59 2.94
C ARG A 51 -14.51 9.16 4.35
N GLU A 52 -14.07 8.36 5.31
CA GLU A 52 -13.74 8.86 6.66
C GLU A 52 -12.60 9.88 6.59
N TYR A 53 -11.49 9.55 5.92
CA TYR A 53 -10.37 10.46 5.73
C TYR A 53 -10.79 11.77 5.03
N ARG A 54 -11.67 11.68 4.02
CA ARG A 54 -12.25 12.83 3.34
C ARG A 54 -12.99 13.77 4.29
N SER A 55 -13.67 13.23 5.32
CA SER A 55 -14.42 14.03 6.30
C SER A 55 -13.53 14.93 7.16
N TRP A 56 -12.22 14.65 7.20
CA TRP A 56 -11.23 15.40 7.95
C TRP A 56 -10.73 16.67 7.22
N PHE A 57 -11.17 16.89 5.98
CA PHE A 57 -10.73 18.04 5.18
C PHE A 57 -11.54 19.30 5.49
N GLN A 58 -10.81 20.42 5.55
CA GLN A 58 -11.33 21.79 5.50
C GLN A 58 -10.69 22.50 4.30
N GLY A 59 -11.39 22.54 3.18
CA GLY A 59 -10.82 23.02 1.91
C GLY A 59 -9.68 22.12 1.43
N ARG A 60 -8.45 22.65 1.40
CA ARG A 60 -7.22 21.91 1.02
C ARG A 60 -6.36 21.47 2.21
N VAL A 61 -6.85 21.65 3.43
CA VAL A 61 -6.12 21.23 4.64
C VAL A 61 -6.83 20.04 5.25
N VAL A 62 -6.09 18.97 5.55
CA VAL A 62 -6.62 17.81 6.27
C VAL A 62 -6.23 17.90 7.74
N HIS A 63 -7.20 17.70 8.62
CA HIS A 63 -7.00 17.73 10.08
C HIS A 63 -7.26 16.34 10.64
N ALA A 64 -6.19 15.58 10.88
CA ALA A 64 -6.33 14.27 11.52
C ALA A 64 -7.01 14.43 12.90
N PRO A 65 -7.74 13.42 13.40
CA PRO A 65 -8.35 13.48 14.72
C PRO A 65 -7.30 13.79 15.80
N GLY A 66 -7.46 14.92 16.50
CA GLY A 66 -6.53 15.39 17.52
C GLY A 66 -5.35 16.23 17.00
N ASP A 67 -5.27 16.52 15.69
CA ASP A 67 -4.31 17.43 15.09
C ASP A 67 -4.94 18.78 14.74
N GLU A 68 -4.61 19.80 15.55
CA GLU A 68 -5.08 21.17 15.36
C GLU A 68 -4.32 21.90 14.23
N THR A 69 -3.13 21.44 13.85
CA THR A 69 -2.29 22.11 12.85
C THR A 69 -2.74 21.81 11.43
N GLY A 70 -3.08 20.54 11.18
CA GLY A 70 -3.48 20.06 9.87
C GLY A 70 -2.34 20.06 8.84
N VAL A 71 -2.56 19.36 7.73
CA VAL A 71 -1.60 19.21 6.65
C VAL A 71 -2.18 19.78 5.37
N ALA A 72 -1.46 20.70 4.74
CA ALA A 72 -1.84 21.24 3.44
C ALA A 72 -1.63 20.19 2.34
N THR A 73 -2.63 20.04 1.47
CA THR A 73 -2.62 19.18 0.29
C THR A 73 -2.60 20.04 -0.99
N VAL A 74 -2.21 19.43 -2.11
CA VAL A 74 -2.14 20.11 -3.41
C VAL A 74 -3.54 20.30 -3.98
N GLU A 75 -4.33 19.23 -4.00
CA GLU A 75 -5.61 19.19 -4.72
C GLU A 75 -6.81 19.21 -3.77
N GLY A 76 -6.62 18.84 -2.50
CA GLY A 76 -7.68 18.75 -1.51
C GLY A 76 -8.57 17.53 -1.72
N VAL A 77 -9.86 17.68 -1.37
CA VAL A 77 -10.84 16.59 -1.47
C VAL A 77 -11.00 16.01 -2.86
N ALA A 78 -10.63 16.73 -3.93
CA ALA A 78 -10.73 16.25 -5.30
C ALA A 78 -9.90 14.98 -5.55
N ALA A 79 -8.65 14.93 -5.07
CA ALA A 79 -7.81 13.74 -5.22
C ALA A 79 -8.37 12.56 -4.42
N VAL A 80 -8.96 12.83 -3.24
CA VAL A 80 -9.61 11.83 -2.39
C VAL A 80 -10.87 11.28 -3.06
N ASP A 81 -11.71 12.15 -3.62
CA ASP A 81 -12.93 11.78 -4.34
C ASP A 81 -12.64 10.91 -5.57
N GLU A 82 -11.61 11.26 -6.33
CA GLU A 82 -11.13 10.42 -7.44
C GLU A 82 -10.64 9.06 -6.97
N ALA A 83 -9.90 9.02 -5.85
CA ALA A 83 -9.38 7.78 -5.29
C ALA A 83 -10.51 6.87 -4.80
N ILE A 84 -11.51 7.41 -4.10
CA ILE A 84 -12.73 6.69 -3.71
C ILE A 84 -13.40 6.08 -4.94
N ALA A 85 -13.67 6.90 -5.96
CA ALA A 85 -14.32 6.43 -7.18
C ALA A 85 -13.49 5.39 -7.94
N TYR A 86 -12.16 5.49 -7.90
CA TYR A 86 -11.26 4.50 -8.49
C TYR A 86 -11.29 3.17 -7.75
N VAL A 87 -11.14 3.21 -6.42
CA VAL A 87 -11.06 2.03 -5.56
C VAL A 87 -12.38 1.26 -5.54
N GLU A 88 -13.53 1.96 -5.48
CA GLU A 88 -14.87 1.34 -5.53
C GLU A 88 -15.12 0.49 -6.79
N ARG A 89 -14.46 0.83 -7.90
CA ARG A 89 -14.59 0.10 -9.16
C ARG A 89 -13.67 -1.12 -9.25
N GLN A 90 -12.75 -1.28 -8.31
CA GLN A 90 -11.83 -2.41 -8.31
C GLN A 90 -12.55 -3.69 -7.92
N ARG A 91 -12.20 -4.78 -8.60
CA ARG A 91 -12.55 -6.12 -8.14
C ARG A 91 -11.52 -6.53 -7.09
N PRO A 92 -11.92 -7.27 -6.04
CA PRO A 92 -10.97 -7.89 -5.13
C PRO A 92 -9.90 -8.67 -5.89
N LEU A 93 -8.63 -8.42 -5.55
CA LEU A 93 -7.47 -9.07 -6.15
C LEU A 93 -6.83 -10.05 -5.15
N PRO A 94 -6.16 -11.11 -5.65
CA PRO A 94 -5.34 -11.95 -4.78
C PRO A 94 -4.22 -11.11 -4.13
N PRO A 95 -3.84 -11.47 -2.90
CA PRO A 95 -2.72 -10.81 -2.23
C PRO A 95 -1.43 -11.06 -3.01
N LEU A 96 -0.56 -10.07 -2.98
CA LEU A 96 0.82 -10.17 -3.46
C LEU A 96 1.63 -10.98 -2.45
N GLU A 97 2.40 -11.93 -2.94
CA GLU A 97 3.35 -12.67 -2.13
C GLU A 97 4.59 -11.84 -1.87
N GLN A 98 5.11 -11.88 -0.64
CA GLN A 98 6.38 -11.22 -0.34
C GLN A 98 7.53 -11.92 -1.08
N ASN A 99 8.41 -11.13 -1.70
CA ASN A 99 9.64 -11.63 -2.29
C ASN A 99 10.87 -11.00 -1.64
N ASP A 100 11.64 -11.79 -0.89
CA ASP A 100 12.80 -11.32 -0.14
C ASP A 100 13.89 -10.69 -1.03
N ARG A 101 13.97 -11.07 -2.31
CA ARG A 101 14.95 -10.48 -3.24
C ARG A 101 14.53 -9.07 -3.62
N LEU A 102 13.25 -8.87 -3.93
CA LEU A 102 12.69 -7.54 -4.17
C LEU A 102 12.77 -6.66 -2.91
N THR A 103 12.48 -7.22 -1.73
CA THR A 103 12.63 -6.53 -0.44
C THR A 103 14.05 -5.98 -0.29
N ARG A 104 15.08 -6.81 -0.54
CA ARG A 104 16.48 -6.33 -0.51
C ARG A 104 16.78 -5.24 -1.52
N ALA A 105 16.18 -5.27 -2.71
CA ALA A 105 16.36 -4.22 -3.71
C ALA A 105 15.74 -2.89 -3.25
N ALA A 106 14.52 -2.94 -2.72
CA ALA A 106 13.80 -1.79 -2.19
C ALA A 106 14.51 -1.19 -0.96
N GLU A 107 14.97 -2.03 -0.03
CA GLU A 107 15.75 -1.60 1.16
C GLU A 107 17.06 -0.93 0.75
N ALA A 108 17.80 -1.54 -0.18
CA ALA A 108 19.05 -0.97 -0.68
C ALA A 108 18.81 0.39 -1.35
N TYR A 109 17.71 0.52 -2.11
CA TYR A 109 17.34 1.78 -2.73
C TYR A 109 17.01 2.85 -1.70
N ALA A 110 16.11 2.55 -0.74
CA ALA A 110 15.74 3.47 0.33
C ALA A 110 16.96 3.91 1.17
N GLY A 111 17.86 2.98 1.49
CA GLY A 111 19.10 3.26 2.22
C GLY A 111 20.07 4.13 1.45
N ALA A 112 20.09 4.06 0.11
CA ALA A 112 20.98 4.85 -0.74
C ALA A 112 20.43 6.26 -1.03
N THR A 113 19.13 6.41 -1.24
CA THR A 113 18.51 7.69 -1.61
C THR A 113 18.00 8.50 -0.42
N GLY A 114 17.51 7.82 0.62
CA GLY A 114 16.93 8.44 1.81
C GLY A 114 17.88 9.43 2.51
N PRO A 115 19.11 9.03 2.89
CA PRO A 115 20.05 9.91 3.58
C PRO A 115 20.49 11.13 2.76
N SER A 116 20.50 11.03 1.44
CA SER A 116 20.83 12.15 0.55
C SER A 116 19.64 13.06 0.25
N GLY A 117 18.43 12.67 0.66
CA GLY A 117 17.19 13.40 0.42
C GLY A 117 16.74 13.36 -1.04
N ARG A 118 17.18 12.36 -1.80
CA ARG A 118 16.83 12.19 -3.22
C ARG A 118 15.43 11.62 -3.35
N VAL A 119 14.70 12.12 -4.34
CA VAL A 119 13.39 11.62 -4.74
C VAL A 119 13.41 11.07 -6.16
N GLY A 120 12.40 10.26 -6.50
CA GLY A 120 12.21 9.66 -7.82
C GLY A 120 12.71 8.22 -7.90
N HIS A 121 12.76 7.67 -9.12
CA HIS A 121 12.95 6.23 -9.40
C HIS A 121 14.35 5.85 -9.91
N VAL A 122 15.22 6.84 -10.10
CA VAL A 122 16.59 6.65 -10.60
C VAL A 122 17.57 6.79 -9.44
N GLY A 123 18.32 5.72 -9.21
CA GLY A 123 19.22 5.66 -8.08
C GLY A 123 20.46 6.54 -8.22
N PRO A 124 21.30 6.60 -7.18
CA PRO A 124 22.41 7.56 -7.10
C PRO A 124 23.43 7.44 -8.23
N HIS A 125 23.52 6.26 -8.87
CA HIS A 125 24.45 5.97 -9.97
C HIS A 125 23.75 5.84 -11.33
N GLY A 126 22.48 6.25 -11.43
CA GLY A 126 21.72 6.19 -12.68
C GLY A 126 20.98 4.86 -12.89
N GLU A 127 20.98 3.98 -11.89
CA GLU A 127 20.32 2.69 -11.99
C GLU A 127 18.79 2.82 -12.01
N THR A 128 18.19 2.17 -13.01
CA THR A 128 16.75 1.98 -13.16
C THR A 128 16.24 0.87 -12.26
N LEU A 129 14.93 0.83 -12.01
CA LEU A 129 14.25 -0.26 -11.31
C LEU A 129 14.68 -1.65 -11.84
N MET A 130 14.58 -1.86 -13.15
CA MET A 130 14.92 -3.16 -13.76
C MET A 130 16.37 -3.57 -13.53
N GLN A 131 17.31 -2.62 -13.49
CA GLN A 131 18.71 -2.92 -13.17
C GLN A 131 18.85 -3.35 -11.71
N ARG A 132 18.17 -2.68 -10.77
CA ARG A 132 18.18 -3.05 -9.34
C ARG A 132 17.57 -4.44 -9.10
N ILE A 133 16.41 -4.72 -9.68
CA ILE A 133 15.73 -6.02 -9.61
C ILE A 133 16.60 -7.15 -10.21
N ARG A 134 17.28 -6.89 -11.33
CA ARG A 134 18.20 -7.87 -11.94
C ARG A 134 19.44 -8.12 -11.07
N ALA A 135 19.97 -7.09 -10.41
CA ALA A 135 21.14 -7.21 -9.54
C ALA A 135 20.89 -8.14 -8.33
N VAL A 136 19.65 -8.22 -7.84
CA VAL A 136 19.22 -9.18 -6.81
C VAL A 136 18.77 -10.53 -7.39
N GLY A 137 18.93 -10.73 -8.70
CA GLY A 137 18.66 -12.00 -9.39
C GLY A 137 17.17 -12.28 -9.62
N VAL A 138 16.35 -11.27 -9.82
CA VAL A 138 14.94 -11.42 -10.20
C VAL A 138 14.79 -11.05 -11.67
N LEU A 139 14.09 -11.91 -12.43
CA LEU A 139 13.81 -11.73 -13.86
C LEU A 139 12.30 -11.79 -14.06
N PRO A 140 11.59 -10.67 -13.92
CA PRO A 140 10.14 -10.66 -14.00
C PRO A 140 9.64 -10.38 -15.42
N SER A 141 8.43 -10.82 -15.75
CA SER A 141 7.73 -10.48 -17.00
C SER A 141 7.36 -8.99 -17.08
N SER A 142 7.14 -8.36 -15.93
CA SER A 142 6.82 -6.95 -15.74
C SER A 142 7.27 -6.51 -14.35
N ALA A 143 7.59 -5.23 -14.18
CA ALA A 143 7.92 -4.66 -12.88
C ALA A 143 7.41 -3.22 -12.78
N GLY A 144 7.05 -2.83 -11.57
CA GLY A 144 6.61 -1.48 -11.22
C GLY A 144 7.21 -1.04 -9.89
N GLU A 145 7.30 0.26 -9.64
CA GLU A 145 7.81 0.81 -8.40
C GLU A 145 6.93 1.99 -7.96
N VAL A 146 6.58 2.02 -6.68
CA VAL A 146 5.93 3.17 -6.05
C VAL A 146 6.71 3.58 -4.81
N ILE A 147 6.80 4.89 -4.56
CA ILE A 147 7.61 5.43 -3.47
C ILE A 147 6.82 6.45 -2.69
N ALA A 148 6.67 6.22 -1.39
CA ALA A 148 6.06 7.14 -0.45
C ALA A 148 7.15 7.93 0.29
N TYR A 149 6.87 9.20 0.58
CA TYR A 149 7.75 10.08 1.33
C TYR A 149 6.94 10.85 2.37
N GLY A 150 7.31 10.74 3.66
CA GLY A 150 6.67 11.50 4.73
C GLY A 150 5.80 10.72 5.71
N PRO A 151 4.98 9.75 5.29
CA PRO A 151 4.11 9.02 6.20
C PRO A 151 4.86 8.29 7.30
N ASP A 152 4.32 8.36 8.51
CA ASP A 152 4.87 7.78 9.74
C ASP A 152 4.08 6.56 10.23
N THR A 153 3.11 6.10 9.45
CA THR A 153 2.42 4.82 9.64
C THR A 153 2.30 4.08 8.32
N SER A 154 2.24 2.75 8.39
CA SER A 154 2.09 1.89 7.21
C SER A 154 0.76 2.15 6.48
N GLU A 155 -0.31 2.43 7.21
CA GLU A 155 -1.60 2.81 6.66
C GLU A 155 -1.50 4.12 5.86
N ALA A 156 -0.85 5.13 6.44
CA ALA A 156 -0.67 6.42 5.78
C ALA A 156 0.25 6.33 4.55
N VAL A 157 1.22 5.41 4.52
CA VAL A 157 2.02 5.10 3.31
C VAL A 157 1.09 4.67 2.17
N VAL A 158 0.25 3.66 2.41
CA VAL A 158 -0.63 3.12 1.37
C VAL A 158 -1.72 4.13 0.99
N ARG A 159 -2.27 4.87 1.95
CA ARG A 159 -3.23 5.95 1.69
C ARG A 159 -2.62 7.05 0.82
N GLN A 160 -1.39 7.49 1.09
CA GLN A 160 -0.70 8.49 0.27
C GLN A 160 -0.59 8.01 -1.18
N LEU A 161 -0.17 6.76 -1.40
CA LEU A 161 0.02 6.19 -2.73
C LEU A 161 -1.30 5.96 -3.48
N ILE A 162 -2.39 5.65 -2.78
CA ILE A 162 -3.71 5.45 -3.40
C ILE A 162 -4.39 6.78 -3.74
N ILE A 163 -4.30 7.78 -2.86
CA ILE A 163 -4.85 9.11 -3.12
C ILE A 163 -4.05 9.80 -4.23
N ASP A 164 -2.72 9.69 -4.14
CA ASP A 164 -1.76 10.20 -5.11
C ASP A 164 -1.88 11.72 -5.36
N ASP A 165 -2.10 12.48 -4.28
CA ASP A 165 -2.25 13.95 -4.28
C ASP A 165 -1.00 14.64 -4.86
N GLY A 166 -1.21 15.54 -5.82
CA GLY A 166 -0.14 16.24 -6.53
C GLY A 166 0.49 15.45 -7.67
N VAL A 167 0.01 14.24 -7.98
CA VAL A 167 0.50 13.41 -9.08
C VAL A 167 -0.61 13.25 -10.15
N PRO A 168 -0.58 14.05 -11.23
CA PRO A 168 -1.65 14.05 -12.24
C PRO A 168 -1.87 12.71 -12.94
N SER A 169 -0.82 11.88 -13.07
CA SER A 169 -0.92 10.57 -13.71
C SER A 169 -1.62 9.53 -12.85
N ARG A 170 -1.66 9.74 -11.51
CA ARG A 170 -2.22 8.79 -10.54
C ARG A 170 -1.58 7.41 -10.65
N GLY A 171 -0.31 7.37 -11.05
CA GLY A 171 0.39 6.14 -11.39
C GLY A 171 0.50 5.18 -10.22
N HIS A 172 0.67 5.70 -9.00
CA HIS A 172 0.90 4.83 -7.84
C HIS A 172 -0.32 3.94 -7.53
N ARG A 173 -1.54 4.47 -7.61
CA ARG A 173 -2.77 3.66 -7.43
C ARG A 173 -3.00 2.67 -8.57
N MET A 174 -2.54 2.99 -9.78
CA MET A 174 -2.63 2.06 -10.89
C MET A 174 -1.71 0.86 -10.67
N GLU A 175 -0.46 1.10 -10.22
CA GLU A 175 0.49 0.04 -9.88
C GLU A 175 -0.01 -0.84 -8.72
N ILE A 176 -0.54 -0.24 -7.64
CA ILE A 176 -1.08 -0.97 -6.48
C ILE A 176 -2.22 -1.93 -6.87
N PHE A 177 -3.07 -1.52 -7.81
CA PHE A 177 -4.24 -2.30 -8.25
C PHE A 177 -4.03 -3.03 -9.58
N ASP A 178 -2.79 -3.13 -10.07
CA ASP A 178 -2.53 -3.89 -11.30
C ASP A 178 -2.71 -5.41 -11.02
N PRO A 179 -3.60 -6.10 -11.77
CA PRO A 179 -3.83 -7.54 -11.62
C PRO A 179 -2.71 -8.41 -12.20
N GLY A 180 -1.73 -7.83 -12.91
CA GLY A 180 -0.57 -8.50 -13.49
C GLY A 180 0.52 -8.82 -12.46
N TYR A 181 0.55 -8.12 -11.33
CA TYR A 181 1.52 -8.38 -10.27
C TYR A 181 1.18 -9.62 -9.43
N ARG A 182 2.22 -10.30 -8.98
CA ARG A 182 2.15 -11.56 -8.20
C ARG A 182 2.92 -11.45 -6.91
N VAL A 183 4.07 -10.77 -6.96
CA VAL A 183 4.95 -10.60 -5.82
C VAL A 183 5.28 -9.14 -5.61
N ALA A 184 5.66 -8.79 -4.38
CA ALA A 184 6.20 -7.48 -4.06
C ALA A 184 7.34 -7.57 -3.04
N GLY A 185 8.23 -6.59 -3.08
CA GLY A 185 9.20 -6.30 -2.03
C GLY A 185 9.00 -4.89 -1.51
N VAL A 186 9.18 -4.69 -0.22
CA VAL A 186 9.07 -3.36 0.41
C VAL A 186 10.37 -3.04 1.12
N GLY A 187 10.81 -1.80 1.08
CA GLY A 187 11.91 -1.29 1.89
C GLY A 187 11.57 0.08 2.45
N CYS A 188 11.64 0.25 3.77
CA CYS A 188 11.36 1.51 4.44
C CYS A 188 12.59 2.04 5.17
N GLY A 189 12.73 3.36 5.26
CA GLY A 189 13.89 3.97 5.88
C GLY A 189 13.75 5.46 6.17
N ARG A 190 14.79 6.05 6.77
CA ARG A 190 14.83 7.49 7.02
C ARG A 190 15.08 8.25 5.72
N HIS A 191 14.36 9.34 5.53
CA HIS A 191 14.59 10.29 4.44
C HIS A 191 15.02 11.65 5.01
N ARG A 192 16.05 12.28 4.44
CA ARG A 192 16.63 13.52 4.99
C ARG A 192 15.63 14.67 5.10
N VAL A 193 14.77 14.84 4.10
CA VAL A 193 13.79 15.94 4.03
C VAL A 193 12.45 15.51 4.63
N TYR A 194 11.82 14.49 4.05
CA TYR A 194 10.52 13.97 4.48
C TYR A 194 10.52 13.12 5.76
N ARG A 195 11.66 12.93 6.44
CA ARG A 195 11.84 12.09 7.64
C ARG A 195 11.74 10.59 7.39
N THR A 196 10.75 10.12 6.64
CA THR A 196 10.53 8.71 6.28
C THR A 196 10.36 8.55 4.78
N MET A 197 10.68 7.36 4.28
CA MET A 197 10.31 6.91 2.95
C MET A 197 10.05 5.41 2.94
N CYS A 198 9.21 4.96 2.02
CA CYS A 198 9.01 3.54 1.73
C CYS A 198 8.98 3.34 0.22
N VAL A 199 9.66 2.29 -0.24
CA VAL A 199 9.77 1.86 -1.63
C VAL A 199 9.07 0.53 -1.74
N VAL A 200 8.23 0.36 -2.76
CA VAL A 200 7.56 -0.90 -3.05
C VAL A 200 7.85 -1.27 -4.49
N ASP A 201 8.54 -2.40 -4.67
CA ASP A 201 8.86 -2.99 -5.95
C ASP A 201 7.89 -4.13 -6.24
N PHE A 202 7.10 -4.00 -7.30
CA PHE A 202 6.16 -5.02 -7.77
C PHE A 202 6.78 -5.83 -8.89
N ALA A 203 6.41 -7.11 -8.98
CA ALA A 203 6.74 -7.93 -10.13
C ALA A 203 5.62 -8.89 -10.54
N GLY A 204 5.52 -9.10 -11.86
CA GLY A 204 4.66 -10.10 -12.46
C GLY A 204 5.22 -11.52 -12.31
N ALA A 205 4.93 -12.39 -13.27
CA ALA A 205 5.49 -13.75 -13.28
C ALA A 205 7.03 -13.70 -13.27
N LEU A 206 7.65 -14.51 -12.43
CA LEU A 206 9.11 -14.62 -12.36
C LEU A 206 9.55 -15.79 -13.24
N ALA A 207 10.66 -15.63 -13.97
CA ALA A 207 11.28 -16.77 -14.66
C ALA A 207 11.75 -17.80 -13.62
N GLU A 208 11.35 -19.06 -13.81
CA GLU A 208 11.93 -20.19 -13.08
C GLU A 208 13.41 -20.33 -13.46
N ARG A 209 14.25 -20.66 -12.48
CA ARG A 209 15.68 -20.97 -12.71
C ARG A 209 15.88 -22.47 -12.74
#